data_AF-A0A4Q9B165-F1
#
_entry.id   AF-A0A4Q9B165-F1
#
_cell.length_a   1.000
_cell.length_b   1.000
_cell.length_c   1.000
_cell.angle_alpha   90.00
_cell.angle_beta   90.00
_cell.angle_gamma   90.00
#
_symmetry.space_group_name_H-M   'P 1'
#
loop_
_entity.id
_entity.type
_entity.pdbx_description
1 polymer ?
#
loop_
_entity_poly.entity_id
_entity_poly.type
_entity_poly.pdbx_seq_one_letter_code
_entity_poly.pdbx_strand_id
1 'polypeptide(L)'
;MDLLAPWREGPYTLQEALERYGEALVGEALRQRVLKPVMTRLGPVLVPAAKGRKRLGLTRYYTPRAGALEMALLVRRHAEAMEREGWRMLRREGSRAVLEREGERVLLVGKRGDPTKRPAPRDELEASAGRVIVLTHEAPKRGGAEVVYV
;
A
#
# COMPACT_ATOMS: atom_id res chain seq x y z
N MET A 1 4.86 -23.05 3.88
CA MET A 1 3.87 -21.97 4.08
C MET A 1 4.61 -20.68 4.42
N ASP A 2 4.51 -19.63 3.59
CA ASP A 2 5.17 -18.35 3.85
C ASP A 2 4.29 -17.46 4.76
N LEU A 3 4.62 -17.43 6.06
CA LEU A 3 3.90 -16.63 7.05
C LEU A 3 4.05 -15.10 6.85
N LEU A 4 4.91 -14.66 5.93
CA LEU A 4 5.10 -13.26 5.58
C LEU A 4 4.42 -12.86 4.26
N ALA A 5 3.72 -13.77 3.57
CA ALA A 5 3.01 -13.46 2.34
C ALA A 5 2.06 -12.24 2.48
N PRO A 6 1.25 -12.13 3.57
CA PRO A 6 0.39 -10.95 3.78
C PRO A 6 1.15 -9.63 4.09
N TRP A 7 2.48 -9.64 4.13
CA TRP A 7 3.26 -8.41 4.22
C TRP A 7 4.04 -8.14 2.93
N ARG A 8 4.62 -9.17 2.32
CA ARG A 8 5.42 -9.07 1.09
C ARG A 8 4.60 -8.60 -0.10
N GLU A 9 3.35 -9.03 -0.17
CA GLU A 9 2.41 -8.61 -1.21
C GLU A 9 1.73 -7.26 -0.88
N GLY A 10 2.24 -6.56 0.12
CA GLY A 10 1.83 -5.22 0.55
C GLY A 10 0.90 -5.27 1.76
N PRO A 11 0.75 -4.16 2.50
CA PRO A 11 -0.02 -4.22 3.73
C PRO A 11 -1.48 -4.60 3.41
N TYR A 12 -1.98 -5.59 4.14
CA TYR A 12 -3.39 -5.98 4.16
C TYR A 12 -3.98 -5.67 5.53
N THR A 13 -5.26 -5.31 5.55
CA THR A 13 -6.02 -5.40 6.80
C THR A 13 -6.10 -6.86 7.23
N LEU A 14 -6.37 -7.10 8.53
CA LEU A 14 -6.59 -8.43 9.05
C LEU A 14 -7.69 -9.14 8.27
N GLN A 15 -8.79 -8.45 7.98
CA GLN A 15 -9.90 -8.99 7.21
C GLN A 15 -9.47 -9.39 5.79
N GLU A 16 -8.80 -8.50 5.05
CA GLU A 16 -8.34 -8.80 3.69
C GLU A 16 -7.35 -9.96 3.66
N ALA A 17 -6.47 -10.06 4.66
CA ALA A 17 -5.54 -11.16 4.77
C ALA A 17 -6.26 -12.49 5.04
N LEU A 18 -7.30 -12.48 5.88
CA LEU A 18 -8.12 -13.66 6.14
C LEU A 18 -8.86 -14.11 4.88
N GLU A 19 -9.45 -13.18 4.14
CA GLU A 19 -10.15 -13.44 2.87
C GLU A 19 -9.21 -13.99 1.80
N ARG A 20 -7.97 -13.48 1.71
CA ARG A 20 -7.02 -13.86 0.65
C ARG A 20 -6.19 -15.11 0.97
N TYR A 21 -5.72 -15.26 2.22
CA TYR A 21 -4.77 -16.32 2.60
C TYR A 21 -5.38 -17.38 3.53
N GLY A 22 -6.60 -17.17 4.02
CA GLY A 22 -7.30 -18.07 4.91
C GLY A 22 -6.86 -17.99 6.37
N GLU A 23 -7.75 -18.42 7.26
CA GLU A 23 -7.55 -18.37 8.72
C GLU A 23 -6.36 -19.20 9.19
N ALA A 24 -6.10 -20.36 8.56
CA ALA A 24 -4.99 -21.22 8.94
C ALA A 24 -3.63 -20.51 8.83
N LEU A 25 -3.37 -19.81 7.72
CA LEU A 25 -2.11 -19.11 7.50
C LEU A 25 -2.00 -17.87 8.39
N VAL A 26 -3.03 -17.03 8.41
CA VAL A 26 -3.05 -15.77 9.17
C VAL A 26 -2.99 -16.04 10.67
N GLY A 27 -3.79 -17.00 11.16
CA GLY A 27 -3.80 -17.43 12.54
C GLY A 27 -2.45 -17.96 13.01
N GLU A 28 -1.76 -18.76 12.18
CA GLU A 28 -0.41 -19.24 12.48
C GLU A 28 0.61 -18.08 12.50
N ALA A 29 0.52 -17.14 11.55
CA ALA A 29 1.41 -15.98 11.50
C ALA A 29 1.28 -15.07 12.74
N LEU A 30 0.06 -14.90 13.25
CA LEU A 30 -0.23 -14.17 14.48
C LEU A 30 0.25 -14.94 15.72
N ARG A 31 -0.08 -16.24 15.82
CA ARG A 31 0.31 -17.11 16.93
C ARG A 31 1.83 -17.19 17.09
N GLN A 32 2.55 -17.33 15.98
CA GLN A 32 4.01 -17.35 15.98
C GLN A 32 4.65 -15.96 16.18
N ARG A 33 3.85 -14.89 16.25
CA ARG A 33 4.31 -13.49 16.29
C ARG A 33 5.24 -13.14 15.13
N VAL A 34 4.95 -13.68 13.95
CA VAL A 34 5.58 -13.28 12.68
C VAL A 34 4.93 -11.99 12.20
N LEU A 35 3.60 -11.93 12.25
CA LEU A 35 2.81 -10.72 12.02
C LEU A 35 2.15 -10.24 13.32
N LYS A 36 1.79 -8.96 13.37
CA LYS A 36 0.93 -8.38 14.40
C LYS A 36 -0.02 -7.36 13.76
N PRO A 37 -1.21 -7.13 14.34
CA PRO A 37 -2.06 -6.05 13.92
C PRO A 37 -1.54 -4.69 14.44
N VAL A 38 -1.72 -3.65 13.63
CA VAL A 38 -1.59 -2.24 14.01
C VAL A 38 -2.89 -1.54 13.64
N MET A 39 -3.51 -0.85 14.60
CA MET A 39 -4.79 -0.18 14.37
C MET A 39 -4.62 1.02 13.43
N THR A 40 -5.53 1.12 12.46
CA THR A 40 -5.65 2.25 11.52
C THR A 40 -7.12 2.61 11.35
N ARG A 41 -7.41 3.73 10.66
CA ARG A 41 -8.78 4.12 10.29
C ARG A 41 -9.46 3.12 9.36
N LEU A 42 -8.66 2.35 8.61
CA LEU A 42 -9.15 1.32 7.67
C LEU A 42 -9.25 -0.07 8.30
N GLY A 43 -9.11 -0.16 9.62
CA GLY A 43 -9.07 -1.41 10.37
C GLY A 43 -7.64 -1.83 10.77
N PRO A 44 -7.49 -2.97 11.47
CA PRO A 44 -6.18 -3.48 11.90
C PRO A 44 -5.38 -3.95 10.69
N VAL A 45 -4.14 -3.48 10.53
CA VAL A 45 -3.24 -3.83 9.42
C VAL A 45 -2.16 -4.77 9.90
N LEU A 46 -1.92 -5.84 9.16
CA LEU A 46 -0.86 -6.79 9.47
C LEU A 46 0.51 -6.19 9.12
N VAL A 47 1.40 -6.15 10.12
CA VAL A 47 2.79 -5.72 9.95
C VAL A 47 3.75 -6.75 10.56
N PRO A 48 5.03 -6.77 10.17
CA PRO A 48 5.99 -7.68 10.74
C PRO A 48 6.21 -7.39 12.24
N ALA A 49 5.91 -8.39 13.06
CA ALA A 49 6.32 -8.41 14.45
C ALA A 49 7.83 -8.70 14.57
N ALA A 50 8.38 -8.74 15.79
CA ALA A 50 9.82 -8.86 16.00
C ALA A 50 10.44 -10.08 15.27
N LYS A 51 9.78 -11.24 15.29
CA LYS A 51 10.24 -12.43 14.56
C LYS A 51 10.11 -12.26 13.04
N GLY A 52 9.03 -11.65 12.56
CA GLY A 52 8.84 -11.35 11.14
C GLY A 52 9.91 -10.38 10.60
N ARG A 53 10.24 -9.33 11.35
CA ARG A 53 11.32 -8.39 10.99
C ARG A 53 12.67 -9.07 10.86
N LYS A 54 13.01 -9.95 11.82
CA LYS A 54 14.24 -10.74 11.76
C LYS A 54 14.29 -11.61 10.50
N ARG A 55 13.18 -12.26 10.13
CA ARG A 55 13.08 -13.07 8.91
C ARG A 55 13.19 -12.24 7.62
N LEU A 56 12.81 -10.96 7.67
CA LEU A 56 12.95 -10.02 6.57
C LEU A 56 14.31 -9.31 6.52
N GLY A 57 15.24 -9.60 7.44
CA GLY A 57 16.50 -8.87 7.55
C GLY A 57 16.33 -7.40 7.99
N LEU A 58 15.15 -7.01 8.48
CA LEU A 58 14.88 -5.65 8.93
C LEU A 58 15.46 -5.42 10.34
N THR A 59 16.05 -4.25 10.56
CA THR A 59 16.53 -3.86 11.89
C THR A 59 15.38 -3.69 12.88
N ARG A 60 15.70 -3.77 14.18
CA ARG A 60 14.73 -3.99 15.28
C ARG A 60 13.64 -2.91 15.41
N TYR A 61 13.79 -1.76 14.77
CA TYR A 61 13.00 -0.54 14.98
C TYR A 61 11.93 -0.22 13.93
N TYR A 62 11.78 -1.02 12.86
CA TYR A 62 10.77 -0.71 11.85
C TYR A 62 9.36 -1.12 12.30
N THR A 63 8.57 -0.19 12.84
CA THR A 63 7.10 -0.32 12.88
C THR A 63 6.51 0.85 12.09
N PRO A 64 5.85 0.59 10.94
CA PRO A 64 5.21 1.63 10.16
C PRO A 64 4.20 2.43 10.98
N ARG A 65 4.15 3.75 10.78
CA ARG A 65 3.11 4.60 11.38
C ARG A 65 1.75 4.28 10.77
N ALA A 66 0.68 4.40 11.57
CA ALA A 66 -0.68 4.01 11.19
C ALA A 66 -1.10 4.50 9.81
N GLY A 67 -0.91 5.77 9.44
CA GLY A 67 -1.24 6.16 8.06
C GLY A 67 -0.13 6.31 7.08
N ALA A 68 1.09 5.86 7.39
CA ALA A 68 1.87 5.31 6.30
C ALA A 68 1.21 4.02 5.78
N LEU A 69 0.67 3.19 6.68
CA LEU A 69 -0.05 1.97 6.31
C LEU A 69 -1.36 2.28 5.58
N GLU A 70 -2.16 3.24 6.06
CA GLU A 70 -3.40 3.65 5.38
C GLU A 70 -3.14 4.06 3.93
N MET A 71 -2.13 4.92 3.69
CA MET A 71 -1.81 5.37 2.34
C MET A 71 -1.28 4.25 1.45
N ALA A 72 -0.48 3.34 2.00
CA ALA A 72 -0.02 2.16 1.27
C ALA A 72 -1.16 1.19 0.95
N LEU A 73 -2.13 1.03 1.85
CA LEU A 73 -3.35 0.25 1.63
C LEU A 73 -4.19 0.82 0.49
N LEU A 74 -4.43 2.14 0.51
CA LEU A 74 -5.17 2.81 -0.56
C LEU A 74 -4.52 2.57 -1.93
N VAL A 75 -3.20 2.77 -2.00
CA VAL A 75 -2.44 2.54 -3.24
C VAL A 75 -2.51 1.09 -3.68
N ARG A 76 -2.36 0.11 -2.77
CA ARG A 76 -2.53 -1.31 -3.11
C ARG A 76 -3.92 -1.58 -3.69
N ARG A 77 -4.99 -1.18 -2.98
CA ARG A 77 -6.37 -1.44 -3.41
C ARG A 77 -6.68 -0.84 -4.78
N HIS A 78 -6.23 0.39 -5.01
CA HIS A 78 -6.44 1.07 -6.27
C HIS A 78 -5.60 0.47 -7.39
N ALA A 79 -4.33 0.11 -7.13
CA ALA A 79 -3.50 -0.60 -8.09
C ALA A 79 -4.13 -1.95 -8.47
N GLU A 80 -4.59 -2.75 -7.51
CA GLU A 80 -5.28 -4.02 -7.78
C GLU A 80 -6.60 -3.85 -8.55
N ALA A 81 -7.28 -2.71 -8.40
CA ALA A 81 -8.46 -2.37 -9.21
C ALA A 81 -8.08 -2.05 -10.66
N MET A 82 -7.06 -1.22 -10.85
CA MET A 82 -6.53 -0.90 -12.17
C MET A 82 -5.94 -2.15 -12.87
N GLU A 83 -5.28 -3.05 -12.14
CA GLU A 83 -4.79 -4.30 -12.71
C GLU A 83 -5.93 -5.18 -13.27
N ARG A 84 -7.09 -5.19 -12.60
CA ARG A 84 -8.31 -5.83 -13.11
C ARG A 84 -8.89 -5.15 -14.36
N GLU A 85 -8.56 -3.89 -14.59
CA GLU A 85 -8.91 -3.11 -15.79
C GLU A 85 -7.83 -3.19 -16.89
N GLY A 86 -6.85 -4.08 -16.74
CA GLY A 86 -5.81 -4.34 -17.74
C GLY A 86 -4.57 -3.47 -17.62
N TRP A 87 -4.40 -2.71 -16.53
CA TRP A 87 -3.14 -2.03 -16.24
C TRP A 87 -2.09 -3.01 -15.74
N ARG A 88 -0.82 -2.77 -16.06
CA ARG A 88 0.31 -3.55 -15.55
C ARG A 88 1.05 -2.78 -14.48
N MET A 89 1.21 -3.34 -13.28
CA MET A 89 2.04 -2.75 -12.24
C MET A 89 3.53 -2.86 -12.62
N LEU A 90 4.19 -1.72 -12.82
CA LEU A 90 5.63 -1.66 -13.08
C LEU A 90 6.43 -1.64 -11.78
N ARG A 91 5.95 -0.90 -10.78
CA ARG A 91 6.56 -0.81 -9.45
C ARG A 91 5.55 -0.39 -8.41
N ARG A 92 5.70 -0.91 -7.19
CA ARG A 92 5.00 -0.40 -6.01
C ARG A 92 5.93 -0.41 -4.81
N GLU A 93 5.97 0.71 -4.11
CA GLU A 93 6.74 0.87 -2.88
C GLU A 93 5.96 1.73 -1.89
N GLY A 94 5.53 1.13 -0.78
CA GLY A 94 4.76 1.81 0.26
C GLY A 94 3.51 2.48 -0.31
N SER A 95 3.42 3.80 -0.20
CA SER A 95 2.30 4.61 -0.66
C SER A 95 2.48 5.17 -2.07
N ARG A 96 3.26 4.51 -2.93
CA ARG A 96 3.42 4.89 -4.34
C ARG A 96 3.41 3.66 -5.24
N ALA A 97 2.81 3.80 -6.41
CA ALA A 97 2.84 2.78 -7.45
C ALA A 97 2.88 3.41 -8.84
N VAL A 98 3.57 2.78 -9.78
CA VAL A 98 3.55 3.13 -11.20
C VAL A 98 2.92 1.99 -11.96
N LEU A 99 1.90 2.31 -12.74
CA LEU A 99 1.21 1.37 -13.62
C LEU A 99 1.32 1.84 -15.07
N GLU A 100 1.24 0.90 -16.00
CA GLU A 100 1.30 1.16 -17.44
C GLU A 100 0.19 0.40 -18.17
N ARG A 101 -0.41 1.05 -19.17
CA ARG A 101 -1.33 0.41 -20.12
C ARG A 101 -1.21 1.10 -21.47
N GLU A 102 -1.01 0.33 -22.53
CA GLU A 102 -1.00 0.84 -23.92
C GLU A 102 -0.03 2.03 -24.13
N GLY A 103 1.10 2.05 -23.41
CA GLY A 103 2.09 3.13 -23.44
C GLY A 103 1.78 4.33 -22.54
N GLU A 104 0.58 4.41 -21.95
CA GLU A 104 0.25 5.38 -20.92
C GLU A 104 0.78 4.93 -19.56
N ARG A 105 1.40 5.84 -18.82
CA ARG A 105 1.85 5.61 -17.44
C ARG A 105 1.11 6.47 -16.44
N VAL A 106 0.66 5.82 -15.36
CA VAL A 106 -0.01 6.44 -14.23
C VAL A 106 0.82 6.25 -12.97
N LEU A 107 1.02 7.34 -12.23
CA LEU A 107 1.60 7.32 -10.88
C LEU A 107 0.47 7.44 -9.85
N LEU A 108 0.31 6.43 -9.01
CA LEU A 108 -0.53 6.46 -7.82
C LEU A 108 0.28 6.96 -6.63
N VAL A 109 -0.25 7.92 -5.88
CA VAL A 109 0.37 8.43 -4.66
C VAL A 109 -0.66 8.52 -3.53
N GLY A 110 -0.47 7.72 -2.50
CA GLY A 110 -1.18 7.89 -1.23
C GLY A 110 -0.58 9.07 -0.46
N LYS A 111 -1.39 10.07 -0.13
CA LYS A 111 -0.95 11.29 0.56
C LYS A 111 -1.92 11.68 1.67
N ARG A 112 -1.35 12.04 2.83
CA ARG A 112 -2.10 12.67 3.92
C ARG A 112 -2.15 14.19 3.73
N GLY A 113 -3.29 14.79 4.07
CA GLY A 113 -3.50 16.24 3.99
C GLY A 113 -3.77 16.71 2.57
N ASP A 114 -3.35 17.94 2.27
CA ASP A 114 -3.74 18.65 1.05
C ASP A 114 -3.20 17.98 -0.25
N PRO A 115 -4.08 17.39 -1.10
CA PRO A 115 -3.69 16.69 -2.32
C PRO A 115 -3.51 17.64 -3.52
N THR A 116 -3.69 18.95 -3.34
CA THR A 116 -3.80 19.92 -4.44
C THR A 116 -2.51 20.22 -5.17
N LYS A 117 -1.36 19.86 -4.57
CA LYS A 117 -0.05 19.90 -5.23
C LYS A 117 0.30 18.55 -5.79
N ARG A 118 0.53 18.50 -7.11
CA ARG A 118 1.12 17.34 -7.81
C ARG A 118 2.36 16.87 -7.05
N PRO A 119 2.40 15.62 -6.57
CA PRO A 119 3.57 15.05 -5.94
C PRO A 119 4.79 15.10 -6.87
N ALA A 120 5.94 15.49 -6.33
CA ALA A 120 7.19 15.39 -7.07
C ALA A 120 7.53 13.91 -7.35
N PRO A 121 8.04 13.57 -8.55
CA PRO A 121 8.56 12.24 -8.83
C PRO A 121 9.84 11.99 -8.02
N ARG A 122 10.07 10.73 -7.64
CA ARG A 122 11.28 10.30 -6.93
C ARG A 122 12.41 9.84 -7.84
N ASP A 123 12.07 9.46 -9.07
CA ASP A 123 12.97 8.92 -10.07
C ASP A 123 12.36 9.05 -11.47
N GLU A 124 13.12 8.62 -12.48
CA GLU A 124 12.74 8.68 -13.89
C GLU A 124 11.45 7.91 -14.21
N LEU A 125 11.21 6.78 -13.54
CA LEU A 125 10.00 5.99 -13.77
C LEU A 125 8.76 6.76 -13.32
N GLU A 126 8.79 7.36 -12.14
CA GLU A 126 7.70 8.23 -11.69
C GLU A 126 7.59 9.51 -12.53
N ALA A 127 8.72 10.08 -12.97
CA ALA A 127 8.75 11.28 -13.81
C ALA A 127 8.13 11.04 -15.20
N SER A 128 8.20 9.81 -15.70
CA SER A 128 7.59 9.40 -16.96
C SER A 128 6.07 9.23 -16.91
N ALA A 129 5.44 9.33 -15.73
CA ALA A 129 3.99 9.20 -15.60
C ALA A 129 3.28 10.45 -16.16
N GLY A 130 2.55 10.26 -17.27
CA GLY A 130 1.73 11.30 -17.89
C GLY A 130 0.60 11.79 -16.97
N ARG A 131 0.09 10.89 -16.13
CA ARG A 131 -1.01 11.14 -15.19
C ARG A 131 -0.62 10.77 -13.77
N VAL A 132 -1.07 11.58 -12.80
CA VAL A 132 -0.84 11.33 -11.37
C VAL A 132 -2.18 11.32 -10.64
N ILE A 133 -2.47 10.21 -9.99
CA ILE A 133 -3.66 10.01 -9.15
C ILE A 133 -3.24 10.08 -7.69
N VAL A 134 -3.80 11.03 -6.96
CA VAL A 134 -3.56 11.20 -5.53
C VAL A 134 -4.71 10.58 -4.74
N LEU A 135 -4.37 9.61 -3.89
CA LEU A 135 -5.31 8.91 -3.02
C LEU A 135 -5.24 9.50 -1.62
N THR A 136 -6.39 9.89 -1.09
CA THR A 136 -6.53 10.48 0.25
C THR A 136 -7.87 10.05 0.88
N HIS A 137 -7.97 10.20 2.20
CA HIS A 137 -9.22 10.02 2.94
C HIS A 137 -10.02 11.31 3.10
N GLU A 138 -9.50 12.46 2.65
CA GLU A 138 -10.07 13.78 2.91
C GLU A 138 -10.40 14.51 1.59
N ALA A 139 -11.54 15.22 1.56
CA ALA A 139 -11.90 16.07 0.43
C ALA A 139 -10.87 17.20 0.25
N PRO A 140 -10.53 17.62 -0.99
CA PRO A 140 -9.48 18.59 -1.24
C PRO A 140 -9.99 20.00 -0.94
N LYS A 141 -9.06 20.87 -0.58
CA LYS A 141 -9.26 22.32 -0.60
C LYS A 141 -8.65 22.90 -1.88
N ARG A 142 -9.26 22.62 -3.04
CA ARG A 142 -8.98 23.16 -4.42
C ARG A 142 -7.53 23.09 -4.97
N GLY A 143 -7.31 22.39 -6.09
CA GLY A 143 -6.08 22.51 -6.93
C GLY A 143 -5.56 21.20 -7.57
N GLY A 144 -4.80 21.35 -8.66
CA GLY A 144 -4.52 20.33 -9.69
C GLY A 144 -3.61 19.14 -9.33
N ALA A 145 -4.27 17.99 -9.27
CA ALA A 145 -3.86 16.63 -9.63
C ALA A 145 -5.19 15.85 -9.73
N GLU A 146 -5.26 14.69 -10.37
CA GLU A 146 -6.49 13.92 -10.24
C GLU A 146 -6.54 13.33 -8.83
N VAL A 147 -7.59 13.67 -8.07
CA VAL A 147 -7.75 13.23 -6.69
C VAL A 147 -8.89 12.22 -6.64
N VAL A 148 -8.61 11.04 -6.12
CA VAL A 148 -9.61 9.99 -5.90
C VAL A 148 -9.80 9.81 -4.40
N TYR A 149 -11.06 9.87 -3.97
CA TYR A 149 -11.47 9.63 -2.57
C TYR A 149 -11.85 8.17 -2.39
N VAL A 150 -11.50 7.63 -1.22
CA VAL A 150 -11.65 6.21 -0.85
C VAL A 150 -12.08 6.07 0.59
#